data_AF-A0A354B3Y3-F1
#
_entry.id   AF-A0A354B3Y3-F1
#
_cell.length_a   1.000
_cell.length_b   1.000
_cell.length_c   1.000
_cell.angle_alpha   90.00
_cell.angle_beta   90.00
_cell.angle_gamma   90.00
#
_symmetry.space_group_name_H-M   'P 1'
#
loop_
_entity.id
_entity.type
_entity.pdbx_description
1 polymer ?
#
loop_
_entity_poly.entity_id
_entity_poly.type
_entity_poly.pdbx_seq_one_letter_code
_entity_poly.pdbx_strand_id
1 'polypeptide(L)'
;MSQPARATSGSTISTWSRWYPAGGDNGLGNILCGAFAPINYKTPFAHGGSGAPGSQSAWYTFQDMRLSAIGSEHPGGASVSLADGSVRFLIDSTEQSLLSLYCTRADAQPVATP
;
A
#
# COMPACT_ATOMS: atom_id res chain seq x y z
N MET A 1 -12.98 -41.18 -10.80
CA MET A 1 -12.94 -39.86 -11.48
C MET A 1 -13.20 -38.78 -10.46
N SER A 2 -12.15 -38.13 -9.98
CA SER A 2 -12.17 -36.75 -9.49
C SER A 2 -10.71 -36.32 -9.34
N GLN A 3 -10.24 -35.44 -10.21
CA GLN A 3 -8.93 -34.83 -10.04
C GLN A 3 -9.07 -33.80 -8.91
N PRO A 4 -8.20 -33.81 -7.87
CA PRO A 4 -8.23 -32.77 -6.86
C PRO A 4 -7.90 -31.44 -7.52
N ALA A 5 -8.57 -30.37 -7.09
CA ALA A 5 -8.37 -29.03 -7.59
C ALA A 5 -6.89 -28.63 -7.49
N ARG A 6 -6.16 -28.78 -8.58
CA ARG A 6 -4.79 -28.27 -8.74
C ARG A 6 -4.88 -26.77 -8.96
N ALA A 7 -5.13 -26.04 -7.88
CA ALA A 7 -4.61 -24.69 -7.82
C ALA A 7 -3.11 -24.85 -7.57
N THR A 8 -2.29 -24.69 -8.63
CA THR A 8 -1.04 -23.90 -8.63
C THR A 8 0.05 -24.41 -9.59
N SER A 9 0.94 -23.48 -9.90
CA SER A 9 2.39 -23.66 -9.99
C SER A 9 3.06 -24.31 -8.74
N GLY A 10 2.38 -25.17 -7.97
CA GLY A 10 2.94 -25.90 -6.82
C GLY A 10 2.72 -25.34 -5.39
N SER A 11 1.93 -24.30 -5.15
CA SER A 11 1.62 -23.78 -3.79
C SER A 11 0.25 -24.26 -3.25
N THR A 12 0.24 -25.04 -2.18
CA THR A 12 -0.96 -25.37 -1.40
C THR A 12 -1.48 -24.12 -0.67
N ILE A 13 -2.61 -23.56 -1.09
CA ILE A 13 -3.23 -22.37 -0.47
C ILE A 13 -4.23 -22.82 0.60
N SER A 14 -3.91 -22.59 1.88
CA SER A 14 -4.85 -22.72 3.01
C SER A 14 -4.93 -21.47 3.88
N THR A 15 -4.12 -20.44 3.61
CA THR A 15 -3.95 -19.28 4.51
C THR A 15 -3.81 -17.92 3.82
N TRP A 16 -3.87 -17.84 2.48
CA TRP A 16 -3.73 -16.56 1.78
C TRP A 16 -4.54 -16.51 0.46
N SER A 17 -4.91 -15.29 0.04
CA SER A 17 -5.50 -14.99 -1.27
C SER A 17 -4.58 -14.04 -2.05
N ARG A 18 -4.60 -14.13 -3.39
CA ARG A 18 -3.82 -13.26 -4.28
C ARG A 18 -4.78 -12.43 -5.11
N TRP A 19 -4.67 -11.10 -5.02
CA TRP A 19 -5.23 -10.17 -5.99
C TRP A 19 -4.08 -9.39 -6.60
N TYR A 20 -4.15 -9.07 -7.90
CA TYR A 20 -3.09 -8.48 -8.74
C TYR A 20 -1.99 -9.45 -9.28
N PRO A 21 -1.80 -9.54 -10.62
CA PRO A 21 -0.79 -10.41 -11.24
C PRO A 21 0.60 -9.73 -11.33
N ALA A 22 1.04 -9.03 -10.29
CA ALA A 22 2.46 -8.69 -10.19
C ALA A 22 3.22 -9.89 -9.63
N GLY A 23 4.30 -10.30 -10.31
CA GLY A 23 5.26 -11.25 -9.76
C GLY A 23 6.07 -10.63 -8.62
N GLY A 24 6.40 -11.43 -7.60
CA GLY A 24 7.23 -11.00 -6.47
C GLY A 24 6.53 -10.10 -5.44
N ASP A 25 7.32 -9.56 -4.51
CA ASP A 25 6.83 -8.82 -3.33
C ASP A 25 6.16 -7.48 -3.68
N ASN A 26 6.37 -6.97 -4.89
CA ASN A 26 5.80 -5.69 -5.37
C ASN A 26 4.25 -5.71 -5.40
N GLY A 27 3.64 -6.89 -5.54
CA GLY A 27 2.19 -7.02 -5.47
C GLY A 27 1.61 -6.79 -4.07
N LEU A 28 2.41 -7.00 -3.02
CA LEU A 28 1.95 -6.87 -1.64
C LEU A 28 1.73 -5.40 -1.24
N GLY A 29 2.58 -4.48 -1.73
CA GLY A 29 2.45 -3.05 -1.46
C GLY A 29 1.10 -2.48 -1.92
N ASN A 30 0.63 -2.89 -3.09
CA ASN A 30 -0.63 -2.43 -3.67
C ASN A 30 -1.88 -2.93 -2.91
N ILE A 31 -1.80 -4.07 -2.25
CA ILE A 31 -2.96 -4.68 -1.56
C ILE A 31 -3.01 -4.24 -0.10
N LEU A 32 -1.86 -4.21 0.56
CA LEU A 32 -1.78 -3.94 1.98
C LEU A 32 -1.71 -2.45 2.27
N CYS A 33 -1.28 -1.64 1.29
CA CYS A 33 -0.89 -0.25 1.48
C CYS A 33 0.12 -0.11 2.63
N GLY A 34 0.49 1.12 2.97
CA GLY A 34 1.41 1.41 4.05
C GLY A 34 1.80 2.88 4.12
N ALA A 35 2.80 3.14 4.96
CA ALA A 35 3.31 4.47 5.26
C ALA A 35 4.71 4.70 4.67
N PHE A 36 5.02 4.11 3.52
CA PHE A 36 6.29 4.38 2.84
C PHE A 36 6.27 5.72 2.08
N ALA A 37 5.06 6.25 1.81
CA ALA A 37 4.83 7.59 1.28
C ALA A 37 3.63 8.25 1.98
N PRO A 38 3.43 9.57 1.82
CA PRO A 38 2.26 10.26 2.35
C PRO A 38 0.95 9.75 1.74
N ILE A 39 -0.16 10.05 2.44
CA ILE A 39 -1.51 9.76 1.93
C ILE A 39 -1.71 10.46 0.59
N ASN A 40 -2.33 9.74 -0.36
CA ASN A 40 -2.56 10.18 -1.74
C ASN A 40 -1.28 10.57 -2.50
N TYR A 41 -0.10 10.06 -2.12
CA TYR A 41 1.13 10.30 -2.87
C TYR A 41 0.95 10.05 -4.37
N LYS A 42 1.38 11.02 -5.17
CA LYS A 42 1.47 10.94 -6.63
C LYS A 42 2.94 11.08 -7.03
N THR A 43 3.32 10.42 -8.11
CA THR A 43 4.65 10.63 -8.67
C THR A 43 4.77 12.11 -9.06
N PRO A 44 5.88 12.79 -8.70
CA PRO A 44 6.02 14.23 -8.93
C PRO A 44 6.21 14.59 -10.41
N PHE A 45 6.43 13.58 -11.25
CA PHE A 45 6.63 13.70 -12.69
C PHE A 45 5.77 12.67 -13.42
N ALA A 46 5.43 13.01 -14.67
CA ALA A 46 4.91 12.04 -15.64
C ALA A 46 6.04 11.13 -16.12
N HIS A 47 5.73 9.89 -16.47
CA HIS A 47 6.73 8.95 -17.01
C HIS A 47 7.35 9.51 -18.30
N GLY A 48 8.69 9.64 -18.33
CA GLY A 48 9.43 10.25 -19.45
C GLY A 48 9.31 11.78 -19.55
N GLY A 49 8.68 12.45 -18.58
CA GLY A 49 8.58 13.90 -18.52
C GLY A 49 9.86 14.59 -18.05
N SER A 50 9.90 15.91 -18.13
CA SER A 50 11.00 16.71 -17.60
C SER A 50 11.19 16.46 -16.10
N GLY A 51 12.42 16.20 -15.67
CA GLY A 51 12.76 15.87 -14.28
C GLY A 51 12.44 14.44 -13.85
N ALA A 52 11.85 13.61 -14.73
CA ALA A 52 11.67 12.20 -14.47
C ALA A 52 13.02 11.46 -14.47
N PRO A 53 13.19 10.40 -13.64
CA PRO A 53 14.35 9.53 -13.68
C PRO A 53 14.60 8.97 -15.08
N GLY A 54 15.83 9.12 -15.59
CA GLY A 54 16.21 8.66 -16.94
C GLY A 54 16.44 7.15 -17.06
N SER A 55 16.38 6.40 -15.95
CA SER A 55 16.53 4.94 -15.94
C SER A 55 15.44 4.26 -15.13
N GLN A 56 15.13 3.02 -15.50
CA GLN A 56 14.13 2.21 -14.81
C GLN A 56 14.50 1.97 -13.34
N SER A 57 15.78 1.76 -13.02
CA SER A 57 16.23 1.53 -11.65
C SER A 57 16.02 2.77 -10.76
N ALA A 58 16.17 3.97 -11.31
CA ALA A 58 15.91 5.21 -10.60
C ALA A 58 14.40 5.51 -10.49
N TRP A 59 13.55 4.84 -11.27
CA TRP A 59 12.09 4.95 -11.21
C TRP A 59 11.47 4.11 -10.08
N TYR A 60 12.09 2.97 -9.72
CA TYR A 60 11.49 2.01 -8.78
C TYR A 60 11.09 2.64 -7.44
N THR A 61 11.92 3.50 -6.84
CA THR A 61 11.58 4.14 -5.57
C THR A 61 10.25 4.94 -5.64
N PHE A 62 10.02 5.66 -6.74
CA PHE A 62 8.80 6.45 -6.92
C PHE A 62 7.59 5.58 -7.22
N GLN A 63 7.81 4.50 -7.96
CA GLN A 63 6.79 3.48 -8.20
C GLN A 63 6.38 2.78 -6.90
N ASP A 64 7.34 2.38 -6.07
CA ASP A 64 7.09 1.70 -4.80
C ASP A 64 6.42 2.62 -3.79
N MET A 65 6.79 3.91 -3.74
CA MET A 65 6.07 4.93 -3.00
C MET A 65 4.60 5.02 -3.45
N ARG A 66 4.33 5.01 -4.76
CA ARG A 66 2.94 5.06 -5.27
C ARG A 66 2.16 3.76 -5.03
N LEU A 67 2.80 2.61 -5.16
CA LEU A 67 2.19 1.30 -4.95
C LEU A 67 1.83 1.08 -3.48
N SER A 68 2.67 1.56 -2.56
CA SER A 68 2.46 1.42 -1.12
C SER A 68 1.56 2.49 -0.51
N ALA A 69 1.43 3.67 -1.12
CA ALA A 69 0.67 4.77 -0.53
C ALA A 69 -0.80 4.41 -0.29
N ILE A 70 -1.29 4.76 0.90
CA ILE A 70 -2.73 4.83 1.17
C ILE A 70 -3.32 5.92 0.27
N GLY A 71 -4.19 5.54 -0.66
CA GLY A 71 -4.80 6.48 -1.60
C GLY A 71 -6.27 6.17 -1.83
N SER A 72 -7.10 7.21 -1.88
CA SER A 72 -8.53 7.09 -2.17
C SER A 72 -9.04 8.11 -3.20
N GLU A 73 -8.16 8.97 -3.70
CA GLU A 73 -8.47 10.09 -4.62
C GLU A 73 -9.41 11.16 -4.06
N HIS A 74 -9.81 11.08 -2.79
CA HIS A 74 -10.57 12.14 -2.14
C HIS A 74 -9.70 13.39 -1.95
N PRO A 75 -10.23 14.60 -2.25
CA PRO A 75 -9.52 15.84 -1.94
C PRO A 75 -9.18 15.93 -0.45
N GLY A 76 -7.90 16.19 -0.15
CA GLY A 76 -7.41 16.43 1.20
C GLY A 76 -7.18 15.20 2.07
N GLY A 77 -7.37 13.96 1.57
CA GLY A 77 -7.09 12.77 2.40
C GLY A 77 -7.69 11.45 1.92
N ALA A 78 -7.80 10.50 2.85
CA ALA A 78 -8.38 9.19 2.58
C ALA A 78 -9.25 8.69 3.74
N SER A 79 -10.35 8.03 3.38
CA SER A 79 -11.16 7.27 4.34
C SER A 79 -10.48 5.94 4.63
N VAL A 80 -10.21 5.67 5.91
CA VAL A 80 -9.57 4.44 6.38
C VAL A 80 -10.41 3.78 7.47
N SER A 81 -10.37 2.45 7.51
CA SER A 81 -10.90 1.67 8.64
C SER A 81 -9.74 1.25 9.53
N LEU A 82 -9.84 1.51 10.83
CA LEU A 82 -8.88 1.06 11.84
C LEU A 82 -9.19 -0.36 12.31
N ALA A 83 -8.24 -0.98 13.02
CA ALA A 83 -8.37 -2.34 13.52
C ALA A 83 -9.49 -2.52 14.57
N ASP A 84 -9.90 -1.43 15.23
CA ASP A 84 -11.05 -1.39 16.16
C ASP A 84 -12.41 -1.27 15.44
N GLY A 85 -12.41 -1.24 14.11
CA GLY A 85 -13.60 -1.09 13.27
C GLY A 85 -14.07 0.35 13.10
N SER A 86 -13.43 1.34 13.74
CA SER A 86 -13.75 2.74 13.52
C SER A 86 -13.28 3.20 12.14
N VAL A 87 -14.07 4.08 11.52
CA VAL A 87 -13.74 4.70 10.23
C VAL A 87 -13.32 6.14 10.47
N ARG A 88 -12.19 6.55 9.90
CA ARG A 88 -11.65 7.90 10.02
C ARG A 88 -11.26 8.46 8.66
N PHE A 89 -11.37 9.77 8.53
CA PHE A 89 -10.76 10.48 7.43
C PHE A 89 -9.37 10.95 7.86
N LEU A 90 -8.32 10.37 7.29
CA LEU A 90 -6.95 10.82 7.51
C LEU A 90 -6.60 11.86 6.45
N ILE A 91 -6.21 13.04 6.91
CA ILE A 91 -5.83 14.15 6.02
C ILE A 91 -4.46 13.91 5.38
N ASP A 92 -4.24 14.41 4.17
CA ASP A 92 -2.96 14.25 3.44
C ASP A 92 -1.78 14.98 4.10
N SER A 93 -2.05 15.95 4.97
CA SER A 93 -1.08 16.60 5.85
C SER A 93 -0.77 15.82 7.13
N THR A 94 -1.26 14.58 7.28
CA THR A 94 -0.88 13.72 8.40
C THR A 94 0.63 13.47 8.37
N GLU A 95 1.31 13.78 9.47
CA GLU A 95 2.76 13.59 9.61
C GLU A 95 3.18 12.16 9.27
N GLN A 96 4.26 12.02 8.49
CA GLN A 96 4.71 10.70 8.01
C GLN A 96 5.10 9.75 9.15
N SER A 97 5.64 10.31 10.24
CA SER A 97 5.98 9.55 11.45
C SER A 97 4.72 8.98 12.12
N LEU A 98 3.65 9.77 12.21
CA LEU A 98 2.37 9.33 12.75
C LEU A 98 1.71 8.29 11.83
N LEU A 99 1.74 8.49 10.51
CA LEU A 99 1.25 7.50 9.55
C LEU A 99 2.01 6.18 9.67
N SER A 100 3.33 6.24 9.90
CA SER A 100 4.17 5.05 10.13
C SER A 100 3.76 4.29 11.39
N LEU A 101 3.41 4.99 12.47
CA LEU A 101 2.88 4.37 13.68
C LEU A 101 1.53 3.68 13.41
N TYR A 102 0.62 4.31 12.66
CA TYR A 102 -0.66 3.68 12.28
C TYR A 102 -0.49 2.39 11.47
N CYS A 103 0.56 2.27 10.67
CA CYS A 103 0.86 1.08 9.88
C CYS A 103 1.75 0.05 10.61
N THR A 104 2.25 0.39 11.80
CA THR A 104 3.09 -0.52 12.59
C THR A 104 2.22 -1.59 13.22
N ARG A 105 2.62 -2.86 13.07
CA ARG A 105 1.90 -4.01 13.62
C ARG A 105 2.51 -4.40 14.97
N ALA A 106 1.65 -4.74 15.93
CA ALA A 106 2.04 -5.33 17.21
C ALA A 106 3.02 -4.49 18.06
N ASP A 107 2.99 -3.16 17.93
CA ASP A 107 3.72 -2.24 18.82
C ASP A 107 2.98 -1.91 20.12
N ALA A 108 1.75 -2.43 20.25
CA ALA A 108 0.84 -2.25 21.38
C ALA A 108 0.53 -0.78 21.71
N GLN A 109 0.78 0.16 20.80
CA GLN A 109 0.43 1.56 20.99
C GLN A 109 -1.08 1.75 20.82
N PRO A 110 -1.78 2.34 21.80
CA PRO A 110 -3.19 2.65 21.64
C PRO A 110 -3.37 3.80 20.65
N VAL A 111 -4.32 3.66 19.72
CA VAL A 111 -4.80 4.79 18.93
C VAL A 111 -5.72 5.63 19.82
N ALA A 112 -5.16 6.67 20.44
CA ALA A 112 -5.95 7.63 21.20
C ALA A 112 -6.56 8.65 20.23
N THR A 113 -7.87 8.87 20.35
CA THR A 113 -8.52 10.00 19.70
C THR A 113 -8.35 11.25 20.55
N PRO A 114 -8.17 12.43 19.94
CA PRO A 114 -8.41 13.68 20.65
C PRO A 114 -9.81 13.73 21.26
#